data_AF-A0A6P0VY29-F1
#
_entry.id   AF-A0A6P0VY29-F1
#
_cell.length_a   1.000
_cell.length_b   1.000
_cell.length_c   1.000
_cell.angle_alpha   90.00
_cell.angle_beta   90.00
_cell.angle_gamma   90.00
#
_symmetry.space_group_name_H-M   'P 1'
#
loop_
_entity.id
_entity.type
_entity.pdbx_description
1 polymer ?
#
loop_
_entity_poly.entity_id
_entity_poly.type
_entity_poly.pdbx_seq_one_letter_code
_entity_poly.pdbx_strand_id
1 'polypeptide(L)'
;MGQQSSFEGSRDCKQSILSSLFRFCASQLAIAGILTMAIPPAPATASSNEFKTCAAELLRANISRNRAAAVCAEALYPEDLSLCVLKINAQTPIIADDALYGCQRVRRPLELASCVVDINRHTSNPEVILAFDRCRRSLLPLRFSECVIGLSREIDFSSTEALETCIAAEDVPY
;
A
#
# COMPACT_ATOMS: atom_id res chain seq x y z
N MET A 1 28.28 21.20 -26.53
CA MET A 1 27.67 21.95 -25.41
C MET A 1 28.49 21.69 -24.15
N GLY A 2 29.06 22.76 -23.55
CA GLY A 2 29.63 22.83 -22.18
C GLY A 2 31.06 22.27 -21.99
N GLN A 3 32.15 23.00 -22.27
CA GLN A 3 32.92 23.89 -21.36
C GLN A 3 33.39 23.21 -20.06
N GLN A 4 34.65 22.74 -19.99
CA GLN A 4 35.88 23.41 -19.47
C GLN A 4 35.89 23.53 -17.93
N SER A 5 36.87 23.02 -17.18
CA SER A 5 38.34 23.18 -17.27
C SER A 5 39.00 22.10 -16.38
N SER A 6 39.95 21.25 -16.81
CA SER A 6 41.37 21.47 -17.14
C SER A 6 42.14 22.33 -16.14
N PHE A 7 43.04 21.71 -15.37
CA PHE A 7 44.42 22.19 -15.24
C PHE A 7 45.35 21.01 -14.88
N GLU A 8 46.13 20.66 -15.89
CA GLU A 8 47.30 19.79 -15.88
C GLU A 8 48.52 20.58 -15.37
N GLY A 9 49.47 19.91 -14.70
CA GLY A 9 50.77 20.52 -14.38
C GLY A 9 51.30 20.07 -13.01
N SER A 10 51.96 18.92 -12.92
CA SER A 10 53.40 18.80 -13.22
C SER A 10 54.25 19.77 -12.42
N ARG A 11 54.92 19.26 -11.38
CA ARG A 11 56.37 19.08 -11.38
C ARG A 11 56.83 18.64 -10.00
N ASP A 12 57.37 17.42 -9.97
CA ASP A 12 58.44 17.05 -9.05
C ASP A 12 59.54 18.12 -9.13
N CYS A 13 59.59 19.00 -8.14
CA CYS A 13 60.71 19.90 -7.92
C CYS A 13 61.26 19.59 -6.54
N LYS A 14 62.33 18.80 -6.54
CA LYS A 14 63.46 18.88 -5.60
C LYS A 14 63.11 18.76 -4.12
N GLN A 15 63.17 17.51 -3.68
CA GLN A 15 64.29 17.01 -2.88
C GLN A 15 65.12 18.07 -2.14
N SER A 16 65.11 17.92 -0.81
CA SER A 16 66.04 18.53 0.13
C SER A 16 65.88 20.04 0.26
N ILE A 17 65.02 20.46 1.19
CA ILE A 17 65.35 21.46 2.21
C ILE A 17 64.17 21.50 3.19
N LEU A 18 64.50 21.21 4.45
CA LEU A 18 63.76 21.59 5.65
C LEU A 18 62.46 20.82 5.93
N SER A 19 62.70 19.57 6.31
CA SER A 19 61.97 18.65 7.21
C SER A 19 61.39 19.25 8.52
N SER A 20 61.18 20.57 8.61
CA SER A 20 60.73 21.26 9.82
C SER A 20 59.29 21.79 9.73
N LEU A 21 58.71 21.90 8.53
CA LEU A 21 57.30 22.32 8.37
C LEU A 21 56.33 21.14 8.25
N PHE A 22 56.84 19.93 8.03
CA PHE A 22 56.04 18.69 7.98
C PHE A 22 55.63 18.16 9.36
N ARG A 23 55.89 18.92 10.44
CA ARG A 23 55.48 18.57 11.81
C ARG A 23 54.17 19.23 12.27
N PHE A 24 53.62 20.18 11.50
CA PHE A 24 52.45 20.94 11.94
C PHE A 24 51.16 20.71 11.15
N CYS A 25 51.18 19.95 10.05
CA CYS A 25 49.95 19.60 9.31
C CYS A 25 49.42 18.18 9.59
N ALA A 26 50.17 17.33 10.31
CA ALA A 26 49.72 15.97 10.65
C ALA A 26 48.81 15.92 11.90
N SER A 27 48.64 17.03 12.62
CA SER A 27 47.95 17.05 13.93
C SER A 27 46.50 17.57 13.88
N GLN A 28 45.96 17.96 12.72
CA GLN A 28 44.62 18.59 12.66
C GLN A 28 43.57 17.83 11.83
N LEU A 29 43.85 16.63 11.32
CA LEU A 29 42.87 15.81 10.59
C LEU A 29 42.41 14.54 11.33
N ALA A 30 42.73 14.41 12.63
CA ALA A 30 42.39 13.22 13.41
C ALA A 30 41.13 13.33 14.29
N ILE A 31 40.46 14.50 14.39
CA ILE A 31 39.44 14.71 15.43
C ILE A 31 38.01 14.92 14.88
N ALA A 32 37.80 15.17 13.59
CA ALA A 32 36.46 15.43 13.04
C ALA A 32 35.70 14.18 12.53
N GLY A 33 35.99 12.98 13.07
CA GLY A 33 35.39 11.72 12.60
C GLY A 33 34.53 10.94 13.61
N ILE A 34 34.52 11.32 14.89
CA ILE A 34 34.05 10.42 15.98
C ILE A 34 32.78 10.96 16.68
N LEU A 35 31.80 11.47 15.93
CA LEU A 35 30.51 11.90 16.52
C LEU A 35 29.26 11.31 15.87
N THR A 36 29.37 10.39 14.92
CA THR A 36 28.20 9.71 14.34
C THR A 36 27.76 8.43 15.06
N MET A 37 28.54 7.93 16.04
CA MET A 37 28.21 6.70 16.79
C MET A 37 27.34 6.90 18.03
N ALA A 38 26.93 8.14 18.34
CA ALA A 38 26.17 8.46 19.55
C ALA A 38 24.65 8.53 19.33
N ILE A 39 24.15 8.30 18.12
CA ILE A 39 22.71 8.21 17.87
C ILE A 39 22.31 6.76 18.13
N PRO A 40 21.61 6.44 19.24
CA PRO A 40 21.02 5.12 19.38
C PRO A 40 20.09 4.90 18.18
N PRO A 41 20.12 3.73 17.52
CA PRO A 41 19.14 3.44 16.50
C PRO A 41 17.77 3.65 17.14
N ALA A 42 16.93 4.48 16.52
CA ALA A 42 15.54 4.58 16.95
C ALA A 42 14.98 3.16 17.01
N PRO A 43 14.17 2.82 18.03
CA PRO A 43 13.55 1.51 18.07
C PRO A 43 12.81 1.32 16.75
N ALA A 44 13.17 0.28 16.00
CA ALA A 44 12.30 -0.19 14.94
C ALA A 44 11.00 -0.54 15.65
N THR A 45 9.94 0.24 15.40
CA THR A 45 8.61 -0.13 15.85
C THR A 45 8.36 -1.49 15.24
N ALA A 46 8.41 -2.54 16.07
CA ALA A 46 7.92 -3.84 15.65
C ALA A 46 6.48 -3.59 15.22
N SER A 47 6.23 -3.68 13.91
CA SER A 47 4.88 -3.68 13.36
C SER A 47 4.06 -4.59 14.27
N SER A 48 3.00 -4.06 14.86
CA SER A 48 2.11 -4.86 15.72
C SER A 48 1.85 -6.17 15.01
N ASN A 49 2.03 -7.31 15.69
CA ASN A 49 1.89 -8.63 15.08
C ASN A 49 0.61 -8.69 14.23
N GLU A 50 0.75 -8.71 12.91
CA GLU A 50 -0.35 -8.58 11.94
C GLU A 50 -1.40 -9.68 12.13
N PHE A 51 -0.98 -10.88 12.55
CA PHE A 51 -1.88 -11.97 12.89
C PHE A 51 -2.71 -11.68 14.15
N LYS A 52 -2.10 -11.03 15.15
CA LYS A 52 -2.82 -10.56 16.35
C LYS A 52 -3.87 -9.50 15.97
N THR A 53 -3.50 -8.55 15.12
CA THR A 53 -4.43 -7.52 14.63
C THR A 53 -5.58 -8.16 13.86
N CYS A 54 -5.26 -9.00 12.87
CA CYS A 54 -6.24 -9.73 12.06
C CYS A 54 -7.24 -10.52 12.93
N ALA A 55 -6.74 -11.35 13.85
CA ALA A 55 -7.60 -12.14 14.71
C ALA A 55 -8.50 -11.27 15.60
N ALA A 56 -7.95 -10.21 16.20
CA ALA A 56 -8.71 -9.31 17.07
C ALA A 56 -9.80 -8.55 16.31
N GLU A 57 -9.53 -8.17 15.06
CA GLU A 57 -10.46 -7.47 14.19
C GLU A 57 -11.59 -8.38 13.69
N LEU A 58 -11.26 -9.58 13.21
CA LEU A 58 -12.27 -10.54 12.77
C LEU A 58 -13.18 -10.97 13.93
N LEU A 59 -12.64 -11.15 15.14
CA LEU A 59 -13.45 -11.42 16.34
C LEU A 59 -14.39 -10.27 16.67
N ARG A 60 -13.94 -9.01 16.54
CA ARG A 60 -14.80 -7.82 16.70
C ARG A 60 -15.91 -7.75 15.64
N ALA A 61 -15.67 -8.33 14.47
CA ALA A 61 -16.66 -8.48 13.40
C ALA A 61 -17.59 -9.70 13.59
N ASN A 62 -17.58 -10.35 14.76
CA ASN A 62 -18.33 -11.58 15.06
C ASN A 62 -17.95 -12.81 14.23
N ILE A 63 -16.77 -12.84 13.61
CA ILE A 63 -16.23 -14.06 12.99
C ILE A 63 -15.79 -15.04 14.09
N SER A 64 -16.11 -16.33 13.93
CA SER A 64 -15.73 -17.34 14.91
C SER A 64 -14.21 -17.46 15.12
N ARG A 65 -13.78 -17.81 16.33
CA ARG A 65 -12.35 -18.01 16.68
C ARG A 65 -11.62 -18.95 15.73
N ASN A 66 -12.21 -20.11 15.41
CA ASN A 66 -11.59 -21.09 14.54
C ASN A 66 -11.44 -20.58 13.11
N ARG A 67 -12.47 -19.89 12.60
CA ARG A 67 -12.44 -19.32 11.26
C ARG A 67 -11.44 -18.18 11.16
N ALA A 68 -11.44 -17.25 12.12
CA ALA A 68 -10.48 -16.17 12.20
C ALA A 68 -9.02 -16.70 12.28
N ALA A 69 -8.77 -17.71 13.10
CA ALA A 69 -7.45 -18.33 13.21
C ALA A 69 -6.99 -18.94 11.88
N ALA A 70 -7.85 -19.70 11.20
CA ALA A 70 -7.53 -20.33 9.92
C ALA A 70 -7.21 -19.28 8.84
N VAL A 71 -8.11 -18.33 8.61
CA VAL A 71 -7.97 -17.35 7.53
C VAL A 71 -6.81 -16.37 7.77
N CYS A 72 -6.59 -15.93 9.01
CA CYS A 72 -5.45 -15.06 9.32
C CYS A 72 -4.12 -15.81 9.15
N ALA A 73 -4.06 -17.11 9.44
CA ALA A 73 -2.85 -17.92 9.24
C ALA A 73 -2.56 -18.22 7.76
N GLU A 74 -3.60 -18.31 6.93
CA GLU A 74 -3.49 -18.53 5.48
C GLU A 74 -3.25 -17.24 4.67
N ALA A 75 -3.58 -16.08 5.24
CA ALA A 75 -3.47 -14.80 4.56
C ALA A 75 -2.02 -14.39 4.32
N LEU A 76 -1.72 -13.94 3.09
CA LEU A 76 -0.43 -13.35 2.76
C LEU A 76 -0.22 -11.99 3.44
N TYR A 77 -1.31 -11.24 3.62
CA TYR A 77 -1.36 -9.93 4.30
C TYR A 77 -2.54 -9.93 5.29
N PRO A 78 -2.37 -10.47 6.52
CA PRO A 78 -3.46 -10.64 7.48
C PRO A 78 -4.17 -9.33 7.87
N GLU A 79 -3.43 -8.24 8.01
CA GLU A 79 -4.01 -6.92 8.35
C GLU A 79 -4.90 -6.39 7.22
N ASP A 80 -4.46 -6.46 5.97
CA ASP A 80 -5.27 -6.06 4.80
C ASP A 80 -6.55 -6.89 4.68
N LEU A 81 -6.46 -8.19 4.98
CA LEU A 81 -7.62 -9.08 4.99
C LEU A 81 -8.66 -8.62 6.02
N SER A 82 -8.26 -8.39 7.27
CA SER A 82 -9.20 -7.99 8.33
C SER A 82 -9.76 -6.59 8.11
N LEU A 83 -8.94 -5.65 7.63
CA LEU A 83 -9.39 -4.31 7.25
C LEU A 83 -10.41 -4.34 6.11
N CYS A 84 -10.22 -5.20 5.11
CA CYS A 84 -11.20 -5.40 4.03
C CYS A 84 -12.57 -5.82 4.59
N VAL A 85 -12.60 -6.81 5.49
CA VAL A 85 -13.83 -7.31 6.12
C VAL A 85 -14.49 -6.23 6.96
N LEU A 86 -13.73 -5.56 7.83
CA LEU A 86 -14.25 -4.51 8.68
C LEU A 86 -14.82 -3.33 7.88
N LYS A 87 -14.11 -2.91 6.83
CA LYS A 87 -14.54 -1.80 5.98
C LYS A 87 -15.86 -2.11 5.29
N ILE A 88 -16.01 -3.30 4.71
CA ILE A 88 -17.25 -3.73 4.05
C ILE A 88 -18.39 -3.90 5.06
N ASN A 89 -18.17 -4.62 6.16
CA ASN A 89 -19.22 -4.91 7.15
C ASN A 89 -19.72 -3.64 7.88
N ALA A 90 -18.84 -2.65 8.08
CA ALA A 90 -19.23 -1.41 8.75
C ALA A 90 -19.93 -0.40 7.83
N GLN A 91 -19.70 -0.48 6.51
CA GLN A 91 -20.08 0.60 5.57
C GLN A 91 -21.02 0.12 4.47
N THR A 92 -21.46 -1.14 4.53
CA THR A 92 -22.40 -1.75 3.60
C THR A 92 -23.32 -2.74 4.34
N PRO A 93 -24.44 -3.17 3.74
CA PRO A 93 -25.29 -4.22 4.32
C PRO A 93 -24.69 -5.64 4.28
N ILE A 94 -23.48 -5.83 3.73
CA ILE A 94 -22.84 -7.15 3.64
C ILE A 94 -22.34 -7.57 5.01
N ILE A 95 -22.77 -8.74 5.48
CA ILE A 95 -22.33 -9.28 6.77
C ILE A 95 -20.86 -9.71 6.74
N ALA A 96 -20.21 -9.71 7.90
CA ALA A 96 -18.78 -10.00 8.03
C ALA A 96 -18.35 -11.34 7.42
N ASP A 97 -19.12 -12.42 7.58
CA ASP A 97 -18.78 -13.74 7.02
C ASP A 97 -18.75 -13.73 5.47
N ASP A 98 -19.69 -13.02 4.84
CA ASP A 98 -19.76 -12.89 3.39
C ASP A 98 -18.64 -11.98 2.87
N ALA A 99 -18.36 -10.88 3.57
CA ALA A 99 -17.23 -10.02 3.29
C ALA A 99 -15.91 -10.79 3.38
N LEU A 100 -15.72 -11.60 4.44
CA LEU A 100 -14.53 -12.45 4.61
C LEU A 100 -14.37 -13.44 3.47
N TYR A 101 -15.46 -14.07 3.03
CA TYR A 101 -15.42 -14.98 1.89
C TYR A 101 -14.92 -14.31 0.60
N GLY A 102 -15.28 -13.05 0.35
CA GLY A 102 -14.74 -12.31 -0.80
C GLY A 102 -13.31 -11.82 -0.58
N CYS A 103 -13.02 -11.20 0.56
CA CYS A 103 -11.71 -10.62 0.88
C CYS A 103 -10.58 -11.65 0.85
N GLN A 104 -10.83 -12.90 1.30
CA GLN A 104 -9.80 -13.96 1.29
C GLN A 104 -9.52 -14.54 -0.11
N ARG A 105 -10.36 -14.22 -1.11
CA ARG A 105 -10.27 -14.78 -2.47
C ARG A 105 -9.71 -13.81 -3.50
N VAL A 106 -9.27 -12.63 -3.07
CA VAL A 106 -8.69 -11.60 -3.94
C VAL A 106 -7.25 -11.32 -3.59
N ARG A 107 -6.48 -10.86 -4.58
CA ARG A 107 -5.08 -10.44 -4.38
C ARG A 107 -4.97 -9.02 -3.81
N ARG A 108 -6.02 -8.20 -3.88
CA ARG A 108 -6.06 -6.80 -3.43
C ARG A 108 -7.27 -6.54 -2.52
N PRO A 109 -7.25 -6.99 -1.25
CA PRO A 109 -8.40 -6.87 -0.36
C PRO A 109 -8.84 -5.41 -0.15
N LEU A 110 -7.90 -4.47 0.01
CA LEU A 110 -8.23 -3.07 0.26
C LEU A 110 -8.88 -2.38 -0.95
N GLU A 111 -8.50 -2.75 -2.17
CA GLU A 111 -9.13 -2.23 -3.39
C GLU A 111 -10.54 -2.78 -3.56
N LEU A 112 -10.76 -4.08 -3.30
CA LEU A 112 -12.10 -4.67 -3.25
C LEU A 112 -13.00 -3.90 -2.26
N ALA A 113 -12.53 -3.71 -1.02
CA ALA A 113 -13.31 -3.03 0.00
C ALA A 113 -13.64 -1.58 -0.37
N SER A 114 -12.69 -0.87 -0.99
CA SER A 114 -12.91 0.50 -1.45
C SER A 114 -13.93 0.53 -2.59
N CYS A 115 -13.77 -0.33 -3.59
CA CYS A 115 -14.70 -0.45 -4.71
C CYS A 115 -16.16 -0.64 -4.26
N VAL A 116 -16.39 -1.57 -3.34
CA VAL A 116 -17.75 -1.91 -2.87
C VAL A 116 -18.33 -0.81 -2.01
N VAL A 117 -17.53 -0.24 -1.09
CA VAL A 117 -17.96 0.86 -0.23
C VAL A 117 -18.26 2.12 -1.03
N ASP A 118 -17.44 2.42 -2.04
CA ASP A 118 -17.60 3.61 -2.86
C ASP A 118 -18.86 3.51 -3.71
N ILE A 119 -19.14 2.36 -4.35
CA ILE A 119 -20.41 2.14 -5.07
C ILE A 119 -21.60 2.25 -4.10
N ASN A 120 -21.54 1.60 -2.93
CA ASN A 120 -22.63 1.65 -1.94
C ASN A 120 -22.93 3.08 -1.46
N ARG A 121 -21.91 3.94 -1.36
CA ARG A 121 -22.07 5.32 -0.87
C ARG A 121 -22.51 6.31 -1.95
N HIS A 122 -22.08 6.08 -3.18
CA HIS A 122 -22.11 7.12 -4.21
C HIS A 122 -23.08 6.85 -5.35
N THR A 123 -23.67 5.65 -5.41
CA THR A 123 -24.68 5.25 -6.39
C THR A 123 -26.07 5.22 -5.75
N SER A 124 -27.08 5.75 -6.45
CA SER A 124 -28.48 5.67 -6.03
C SER A 124 -29.00 4.23 -6.18
N ASN A 125 -29.65 3.70 -5.14
CA ASN A 125 -30.14 2.31 -5.09
C ASN A 125 -29.07 1.28 -5.50
N PRO A 126 -27.94 1.20 -4.77
CA PRO A 126 -26.84 0.34 -5.16
C PRO A 126 -27.25 -1.14 -5.01
N GLU A 127 -27.00 -1.93 -6.05
CA GLU A 127 -27.10 -3.39 -5.98
C GLU A 127 -25.85 -3.96 -5.29
N VAL A 128 -25.74 -3.77 -3.97
CA VAL A 128 -24.49 -3.97 -3.20
C VAL A 128 -23.91 -5.39 -3.34
N ILE A 129 -24.77 -6.42 -3.37
CA ILE A 129 -24.33 -7.82 -3.54
C ILE A 129 -23.75 -8.04 -4.94
N LEU A 130 -24.38 -7.47 -5.96
CA LEU A 130 -23.86 -7.52 -7.32
C LEU A 130 -22.57 -6.72 -7.46
N ALA A 131 -22.50 -5.53 -6.85
CA ALA A 131 -21.30 -4.72 -6.78
C ALA A 131 -20.15 -5.47 -6.11
N PHE A 132 -20.39 -6.19 -5.02
CA PHE A 132 -19.40 -7.05 -4.37
C PHE A 132 -18.87 -8.15 -5.28
N ASP A 133 -19.74 -8.87 -6.00
CA ASP A 133 -19.29 -9.91 -6.95
C ASP A 133 -18.51 -9.29 -8.12
N ARG A 134 -18.94 -8.14 -8.65
CA ARG A 134 -18.28 -7.46 -9.78
C ARG A 134 -16.94 -6.84 -9.40
N CYS A 135 -16.86 -6.14 -8.27
CA CYS A 135 -15.60 -5.62 -7.72
C CYS A 135 -14.57 -6.74 -7.48
N ARG A 136 -15.02 -7.93 -7.07
CA ARG A 136 -14.15 -9.10 -6.87
C ARG A 136 -13.60 -9.66 -8.18
N ARG A 137 -14.39 -9.59 -9.27
CA ARG A 137 -14.02 -10.09 -10.60
C ARG A 137 -13.20 -9.08 -11.41
N SER A 138 -13.39 -7.80 -11.15
CA SER A 138 -12.65 -6.72 -11.82
C SER A 138 -11.14 -6.87 -11.61
N LEU A 139 -10.40 -6.59 -12.68
CA LEU A 139 -8.94 -6.56 -12.67
C LEU A 139 -8.41 -5.28 -12.01
N LEU A 140 -9.22 -4.22 -12.02
CA LEU A 140 -8.91 -2.88 -11.51
C LEU A 140 -10.10 -2.31 -10.70
N PRO A 141 -10.36 -2.83 -9.47
CA PRO A 141 -11.57 -2.51 -8.71
C PRO A 141 -11.82 -1.01 -8.50
N LEU A 142 -10.77 -0.22 -8.30
CA LEU A 142 -10.91 1.24 -8.14
C LEU A 142 -11.46 1.90 -9.41
N ARG A 143 -10.86 1.61 -10.58
CA ARG A 143 -11.32 2.14 -11.88
C ARG A 143 -12.73 1.65 -12.22
N PHE A 144 -13.05 0.40 -11.88
CA PHE A 144 -14.40 -0.14 -12.02
C PHE A 144 -15.41 0.67 -11.21
N SER A 145 -15.14 0.93 -9.92
CA SER A 145 -16.05 1.74 -9.09
C SER A 145 -16.23 3.17 -9.60
N GLU A 146 -15.17 3.81 -10.08
CA GLU A 146 -15.24 5.13 -10.71
C GLU A 146 -16.14 5.12 -11.96
N CYS A 147 -16.01 4.10 -12.81
CA CYS A 147 -16.88 3.92 -13.97
C CYS A 147 -18.35 3.79 -13.57
N VAL A 148 -18.66 2.92 -12.60
CA VAL A 148 -20.03 2.67 -12.14
C VAL A 148 -20.64 3.93 -11.54
N ILE A 149 -19.90 4.61 -10.66
CA ILE A 149 -20.35 5.84 -10.02
C ILE A 149 -20.57 6.95 -11.05
N GLY A 150 -19.67 7.09 -12.02
CA GLY A 150 -19.79 8.09 -13.09
C GLY A 150 -21.01 7.84 -13.97
N LEU A 151 -21.17 6.62 -14.49
CA LEU A 151 -22.28 6.27 -15.37
C LEU A 151 -23.63 6.37 -14.66
N SER A 152 -23.74 5.88 -13.42
CA SER A 152 -24.98 5.95 -12.64
C SER A 152 -25.39 7.37 -12.22
N ARG A 153 -24.49 8.36 -12.31
CA ARG A 153 -24.78 9.75 -11.93
C ARG A 153 -25.12 10.63 -13.12
N GLU A 154 -24.39 10.47 -14.22
CA GLU A 154 -24.48 11.38 -15.37
C GLU A 154 -25.44 10.85 -16.45
N ILE A 155 -25.70 9.55 -16.46
CA ILE A 155 -26.57 8.88 -17.43
C ILE A 155 -27.70 8.21 -16.66
N ASP A 156 -28.89 8.11 -17.26
CA ASP A 156 -30.05 7.40 -16.69
C ASP A 156 -29.87 5.87 -16.77
N PHE A 157 -28.76 5.38 -16.20
CA PHE A 157 -28.46 3.96 -16.06
C PHE A 157 -28.88 3.51 -14.67
N SER A 158 -29.58 2.37 -14.62
CA SER A 158 -29.75 1.66 -13.35
C SER A 158 -28.40 1.21 -12.78
N SER A 159 -28.34 0.95 -11.47
CA SER A 159 -27.13 0.42 -10.83
C SER A 159 -26.65 -0.86 -11.52
N THR A 160 -27.57 -1.75 -11.92
CA THR A 160 -27.25 -3.00 -12.63
C THR A 160 -26.66 -2.73 -14.01
N GLU A 161 -27.25 -1.84 -14.80
CA GLU A 161 -26.75 -1.50 -16.14
C GLU A 161 -25.34 -0.90 -16.09
N ALA A 162 -25.07 -0.01 -15.13
CA ALA A 162 -23.74 0.55 -14.93
C ALA A 162 -22.72 -0.53 -14.54
N LEU A 163 -23.08 -1.41 -13.59
CA LEU A 163 -22.22 -2.53 -13.15
C LEU A 163 -21.86 -3.46 -14.32
N GLU A 164 -22.83 -3.85 -15.14
CA GLU A 164 -22.60 -4.76 -16.27
C GLU A 164 -21.85 -4.08 -17.42
N THR A 165 -22.15 -2.81 -17.70
CA THR A 165 -21.45 -2.05 -18.75
C THR A 165 -19.97 -1.88 -18.40
N CYS A 166 -19.67 -1.50 -17.16
CA CYS A 166 -18.30 -1.25 -16.73
C CYS A 166 -17.45 -2.52 -16.66
N ILE A 167 -18.00 -3.67 -16.24
CA ILE A 167 -17.22 -4.91 -16.16
C ILE A 167 -16.91 -5.45 -17.56
N ALA A 168 -17.87 -5.37 -18.48
CA ALA A 168 -17.70 -5.84 -19.85
C ALA A 168 -16.62 -5.05 -20.60
N ALA A 169 -16.41 -3.77 -20.24
CA ALA A 169 -15.36 -2.94 -20.81
C ALA A 169 -13.93 -3.39 -20.42
N GLU A 170 -13.76 -4.10 -19.30
CA GLU A 170 -12.46 -4.65 -18.88
C GLU A 170 -12.05 -5.90 -19.68
N ASP A 171 -13.02 -6.61 -20.26
CA ASP A 171 -12.79 -7.86 -20.99
C ASP A 171 -12.28 -7.64 -22.43
N VAL A 172 -12.18 -6.39 -22.90
CA VAL A 172 -11.72 -6.06 -24.25
C VAL A 172 -10.20 -5.97 -24.29
N PRO A 173 -9.48 -6.89 -24.97
CA PRO A 173 -8.04 -6.79 -25.14
C PRO A 173 -7.70 -5.55 -25.98
N TYR A 174 -6.74 -4.75 -25.51
CA TYR A 174 -6.19 -3.58 -26.20
C TYR A 174 -5.21 -3.98 -27.31
#